data_AF-A0A8B6FMB1-F1
#
_entry.id   AF-A0A8B6FMB1-F1
#
_cell.length_a   1.000
_cell.length_b   1.000
_cell.length_c   1.000
_cell.angle_alpha   90.00
_cell.angle_beta   90.00
_cell.angle_gamma   90.00
#
_symmetry.space_group_name_H-M   'P 1'
#
loop_
_entity.id
_entity.type
_entity.pdbx_description
1 polymer ?
#
loop_
_entity_poly.entity_id
_entity_poly.type
_entity_poly.pdbx_seq_one_letter_code
_entity_poly.pdbx_strand_id
1 'polypeptide(L)'
;MSTGVHGTNGLNPRISYNIYRIYILPRLLYSLEVLPLTNSQINDLSDFHLSFLKNIQALPTRTASAAVFSLLGALPIEAELHKRQLSLLHSILASENQNLRDILLRQYRLEICNGTFLHRTENVLLQYSLPSIDELLIFLPTKIKWKQSVRHAINTFWSNKFRSLSKEKSTLIRLCTDIINIGEIHPVWKTATEIPGDTKKAITKARILTGTYLLQATKAKFNIGSTDPICPLCKLEELENLLHFLTRCPSLEGVRRTFYAPLKQAVINKIGIDQWKTNFQNRETLSQLIVDCRKLAGSILPNDNNFLNMVETISRNLCDKLHQQRRKLLKEEEEEEEEEEERRRRRRRRRRRRRCRDSHDWSINGELLDTPVNAVHLGIQRDKLSRSGTKDVVPCRIQLARQTVYSLMGAGLQCIWTRRC
;
A
#
# COMPACT_ATOMS: atom_id res chain seq x y z
N MET A 1 0.60 -24.25 -0.50
CA MET A 1 0.41 -22.78 -0.40
C MET A 1 1.77 -22.13 -0.35
N SER A 2 2.07 -21.18 -1.23
CA SER A 2 3.41 -20.59 -1.30
C SER A 2 3.67 -19.66 -0.12
N THR A 3 4.73 -19.90 0.64
CA THR A 3 5.17 -19.16 1.84
C THR A 3 5.86 -17.81 1.52
N GLY A 4 5.17 -16.93 0.80
CA GLY A 4 5.59 -15.54 0.53
C GLY A 4 5.42 -14.56 1.71
N VAL A 5 6.26 -13.53 1.81
CA VAL A 5 6.10 -12.38 2.73
C VAL A 5 5.09 -11.37 2.17
N HIS A 6 3.93 -11.87 1.75
CA HIS A 6 2.78 -11.06 1.40
C HIS A 6 1.80 -11.06 2.58
N GLY A 7 1.10 -9.95 2.82
CA GLY A 7 0.23 -9.83 4.00
C GLY A 7 -0.81 -10.96 4.13
N THR A 8 -1.17 -11.64 3.04
CA THR A 8 -2.10 -12.78 3.07
C THR A 8 -1.52 -14.08 3.64
N ASN A 9 -0.18 -14.17 3.81
CA ASN A 9 0.51 -15.33 4.40
C ASN A 9 0.87 -15.17 5.87
N GLY A 10 0.33 -14.14 6.52
CA GLY A 10 0.30 -14.07 7.98
C GLY A 10 1.43 -13.29 8.64
N LEU A 11 2.53 -12.95 7.94
CA LEU A 11 3.53 -12.04 8.51
C LEU A 11 2.95 -10.64 8.62
N ASN A 12 3.04 -10.06 9.82
CA ASN A 12 2.64 -8.69 10.07
C ASN A 12 3.45 -7.74 9.15
N PRO A 13 2.81 -6.80 8.43
CA PRO A 13 3.48 -5.81 7.59
C PRO A 13 4.64 -5.07 8.25
N ARG A 14 4.59 -4.85 9.57
CA ARG A 14 5.70 -4.31 10.38
C ARG A 14 6.96 -5.17 10.27
N ILE A 15 6.84 -6.47 10.43
CA ILE A 15 7.96 -7.42 10.41
C ILE A 15 8.48 -7.54 8.98
N SER A 16 7.58 -7.70 8.01
CA SER A 16 7.90 -7.75 6.58
C SER A 16 8.67 -6.51 6.11
N TYR A 17 8.23 -5.32 6.53
CA TYR A 17 8.94 -4.08 6.22
C TYR A 17 10.31 -4.00 6.90
N ASN A 18 10.45 -4.52 8.12
CA ASN A 18 11.75 -4.58 8.78
C ASN A 18 12.74 -5.50 8.03
N ILE A 19 12.28 -6.67 7.57
CA ILE A 19 13.07 -7.58 6.72
C ILE A 19 13.48 -6.86 5.42
N TYR A 20 12.54 -6.17 4.77
CA TYR A 20 12.81 -5.38 3.58
C TYR A 20 13.90 -4.34 3.81
N ARG A 21 13.78 -3.57 4.90
CA ARG A 21 14.72 -2.51 5.26
C ARG A 21 16.12 -3.05 5.58
N ILE A 22 16.22 -4.20 6.23
CA ILE A 22 17.50 -4.79 6.66
C ILE A 22 18.22 -5.48 5.50
N TYR A 23 17.52 -6.23 4.66
CA TYR A 23 18.17 -7.12 3.70
C TYR A 23 18.05 -6.66 2.24
N ILE A 24 16.92 -6.08 1.86
CA ILE A 24 16.61 -5.80 0.45
C ILE A 24 17.01 -4.37 0.10
N LEU A 25 16.60 -3.40 0.93
CA LEU A 25 16.87 -1.98 0.69
C LEU A 25 18.37 -1.67 0.58
N PRO A 26 19.29 -2.25 1.39
CA PRO A 26 20.72 -2.01 1.22
C PRO A 26 21.29 -2.52 -0.10
N ARG A 27 20.81 -3.67 -0.59
CA ARG A 27 21.24 -4.22 -1.88
C ARG A 27 20.68 -3.42 -3.05
N LEU A 28 19.43 -2.96 -2.92
CA LEU A 28 18.79 -2.10 -3.93
C LEU A 28 19.55 -0.79 -4.10
N LEU A 29 19.99 -0.18 -3.00
CA LEU A 29 20.59 1.16 -2.99
C LEU A 29 22.12 1.16 -3.02
N TYR A 30 22.78 0.01 -3.10
CA TYR A 30 24.23 -0.09 -3.00
C TYR A 30 24.94 0.72 -4.10
N SER A 31 25.78 1.67 -3.67
CA SER A 31 26.56 2.59 -4.50
C SER A 31 25.72 3.56 -5.35
N LEU A 32 24.41 3.63 -5.14
CA LEU A 32 23.57 4.56 -5.89
C LEU A 32 23.67 6.01 -5.36
N GLU A 33 24.13 6.19 -4.12
CA GLU A 33 24.30 7.49 -3.47
C GLU A 33 25.37 8.39 -4.14
N VAL A 34 26.31 7.81 -4.89
CA VAL A 34 27.34 8.56 -5.62
C VAL A 34 26.98 8.80 -7.09
N LEU A 35 26.14 7.94 -7.68
CA LEU A 35 25.86 7.97 -9.11
C LEU A 35 24.87 9.10 -9.47
N PRO A 36 25.09 9.84 -10.57
CA PRO A 36 24.12 10.81 -11.08
C PRO A 36 22.93 10.08 -11.69
N LEU A 37 21.91 9.80 -10.87
CA LEU A 37 20.68 9.17 -11.32
C LEU A 37 19.78 10.16 -12.05
N THR A 38 19.22 9.73 -13.17
CA THR A 38 18.17 10.46 -13.88
C THR A 38 16.83 10.35 -13.15
N ASN A 39 15.91 11.29 -13.40
CA ASN A 39 14.55 11.23 -12.84
C ASN A 39 13.81 9.93 -13.23
N SER A 40 14.02 9.42 -14.44
CA SER A 40 13.46 8.14 -14.88
C SER A 40 13.94 6.99 -13.99
N GLN A 41 15.24 6.92 -13.72
CA GLN A 41 15.82 5.89 -12.86
C GLN A 41 15.32 5.98 -11.41
N ILE A 42 15.15 7.19 -10.89
CA ILE A 42 14.55 7.41 -9.55
C ILE A 42 13.08 6.96 -9.53
N ASN A 43 12.33 7.21 -10.62
CA ASN A 43 10.96 6.74 -10.76
C ASN A 43 10.88 5.21 -10.82
N ASP A 44 11.75 4.54 -11.58
CA ASP A 44 11.79 3.07 -11.63
C ASP A 44 12.05 2.45 -10.25
N LEU A 45 13.00 3.02 -9.50
CA LEU A 45 13.28 2.63 -8.12
C LEU A 45 12.07 2.89 -7.21
N SER A 46 11.39 4.02 -7.42
CA SER A 46 10.22 4.43 -6.64
C SER A 46 9.04 3.49 -6.88
N ASP A 47 8.79 3.11 -8.12
CA ASP A 47 7.73 2.19 -8.51
C ASP A 47 8.00 0.77 -7.99
N PHE A 48 9.24 0.29 -8.09
CA PHE A 48 9.63 -0.98 -7.48
C PHE A 48 9.41 -0.97 -5.97
N HIS A 49 9.92 0.06 -5.28
CA HIS A 49 9.80 0.22 -3.83
C HIS A 49 8.33 0.32 -3.40
N LEU A 50 7.54 1.19 -4.03
CA LEU A 50 6.13 1.40 -3.71
C LEU A 50 5.29 0.16 -3.99
N SER A 51 5.53 -0.52 -5.11
CA SER A 51 4.89 -1.80 -5.43
C SER A 51 5.18 -2.84 -4.34
N PHE A 52 6.43 -2.92 -3.88
CA PHE A 52 6.82 -3.82 -2.81
C PHE A 52 6.12 -3.50 -1.48
N LEU A 53 6.06 -2.23 -1.08
CA LEU A 53 5.35 -1.80 0.13
C LEU A 53 3.84 -2.05 0.06
N LYS A 54 3.22 -1.89 -1.11
CA LYS A 54 1.81 -2.25 -1.35
C LYS A 54 1.59 -3.75 -1.15
N ASN A 55 2.51 -4.58 -1.67
CA ASN A 55 2.44 -6.03 -1.53
C ASN A 55 2.60 -6.50 -0.08
N ILE A 56 3.57 -5.93 0.66
CA ILE A 56 3.73 -6.20 2.11
C ILE A 56 2.40 -5.97 2.84
N GLN A 57 1.72 -4.86 2.55
CA GLN A 57 0.47 -4.48 3.21
C GLN A 57 -0.79 -5.13 2.62
N ALA A 58 -0.64 -5.95 1.56
CA ALA A 58 -1.75 -6.49 0.77
C ALA A 58 -2.76 -5.42 0.30
N LEU A 59 -2.25 -4.24 -0.02
CA LEU A 59 -3.03 -3.10 -0.53
C LEU A 59 -3.10 -3.14 -2.07
N PRO A 60 -4.22 -2.72 -2.68
CA PRO A 60 -4.32 -2.64 -4.13
C PRO A 60 -3.27 -1.73 -4.77
N THR A 61 -2.94 -1.98 -6.04
CA THR A 61 -1.99 -1.17 -6.82
C THR A 61 -2.43 0.28 -6.98
N ARG A 62 -3.74 0.54 -6.99
CA ARG A 62 -4.34 1.89 -7.02
C ARG A 62 -4.29 2.66 -5.69
N THR A 63 -3.78 2.07 -4.61
CA THR A 63 -3.71 2.75 -3.31
C THR A 63 -2.79 3.97 -3.41
N ALA A 64 -3.25 5.11 -2.87
CA ALA A 64 -2.48 6.35 -2.85
C ALA A 64 -1.13 6.14 -2.14
N SER A 65 -0.04 6.63 -2.75
CA SER A 65 1.33 6.48 -2.25
C SER A 65 1.49 7.02 -0.83
N ALA A 66 0.92 8.20 -0.55
CA ALA A 66 0.94 8.82 0.77
C ALA A 66 0.43 7.87 1.86
N ALA A 67 -0.67 7.15 1.63
CA ALA A 67 -1.19 6.19 2.59
C ALA A 67 -0.26 4.97 2.75
N VAL A 68 0.29 4.45 1.66
CA VAL A 68 1.21 3.29 1.70
C VAL A 68 2.42 3.59 2.59
N PHE A 69 3.03 4.77 2.43
CA PHE A 69 4.16 5.22 3.25
C PHE A 69 3.75 5.50 4.69
N SER A 70 2.64 6.24 4.87
CA SER A 70 2.17 6.66 6.19
C SER A 70 1.79 5.48 7.09
N LEU A 71 1.17 4.45 6.53
CA LEU A 71 0.78 3.28 7.31
C LEU A 71 1.98 2.51 7.86
N LEU A 72 3.08 2.40 7.10
CA LEU A 72 4.31 1.72 7.54
C LEU A 72 5.32 2.64 8.24
N GLY A 73 5.11 3.95 8.24
CA GLY A 73 6.15 4.91 8.59
C GLY A 73 7.38 4.79 7.68
N ALA A 74 7.18 4.40 6.41
CA ALA A 74 8.26 4.16 5.47
C ALA A 74 8.66 5.44 4.74
N LEU A 75 9.96 5.61 4.47
CA LEU A 75 10.47 6.70 3.65
C LEU A 75 10.34 6.34 2.16
N PRO A 76 10.09 7.31 1.28
CA PRO A 76 10.21 7.08 -0.16
C PRO A 76 11.68 6.79 -0.52
N ILE A 77 11.88 6.10 -1.64
CA ILE A 77 13.22 5.62 -2.02
C ILE A 77 14.22 6.76 -2.23
N GLU A 78 13.76 7.89 -2.75
CA GLU A 78 14.54 9.12 -2.91
C GLU A 78 15.09 9.60 -1.56
N ALA A 79 14.26 9.61 -0.52
CA ALA A 79 14.70 10.01 0.81
C ALA A 79 15.72 9.03 1.42
N GLU A 80 15.60 7.73 1.13
CA GLU A 80 16.59 6.73 1.54
C GLU A 80 17.93 6.90 0.80
N LEU A 81 17.90 7.32 -0.47
CA LEU A 81 19.10 7.72 -1.21
C LEU A 81 19.73 8.97 -0.58
N HIS A 82 18.94 10.01 -0.29
CA HIS A 82 19.43 11.24 0.34
C HIS A 82 20.08 10.97 1.70
N LYS A 83 19.49 10.08 2.53
CA LYS A 83 20.11 9.66 3.80
C LYS A 83 21.48 9.01 3.63
N ARG A 84 21.65 8.19 2.60
CA ARG A 84 22.94 7.53 2.29
C ARG A 84 23.95 8.54 1.76
N GLN A 85 23.53 9.41 0.85
CA GLN A 85 24.33 10.49 0.29
C GLN A 85 24.88 11.41 1.40
N LEU A 86 24.02 11.88 2.31
CA LEU A 86 24.43 12.70 3.45
C LEU A 86 25.30 11.96 4.46
N SER A 87 25.10 10.65 4.63
CA SER A 87 25.97 9.83 5.48
C SER A 87 27.37 9.65 4.87
N LEU A 88 27.44 9.51 3.54
CA LEU A 88 28.68 9.42 2.79
C LEU A 88 29.44 10.75 2.85
N LEU A 89 28.76 11.88 2.62
CA LEU A 89 29.36 13.22 2.76
C LEU A 89 30.05 13.37 4.12
N HIS A 90 29.32 13.07 5.21
CA HIS A 90 29.88 13.15 6.56
C HIS A 90 31.10 12.25 6.74
N SER A 91 31.08 11.05 6.18
CA SER A 91 32.18 10.10 6.29
C SER A 91 33.41 10.53 5.48
N ILE A 92 33.23 11.24 4.35
CA ILE A 92 34.34 11.85 3.59
C ILE A 92 34.92 13.03 4.37
N LEU A 93 34.07 13.92 4.90
CA LEU A 93 34.52 15.10 5.67
C LEU A 93 35.22 14.72 6.98
N ALA A 94 34.76 13.65 7.63
CA ALA A 94 35.35 13.12 8.86
C ALA A 94 36.55 12.19 8.62
N SER A 95 36.90 11.87 7.37
CA SER A 95 37.97 10.93 7.06
C SER A 95 39.34 11.54 7.37
N GLU A 96 40.24 10.72 7.92
CA GLU A 96 41.67 11.06 8.06
C GLU A 96 42.39 11.08 6.71
N ASN A 97 41.79 10.51 5.66
CA ASN A 97 42.37 10.48 4.32
C ASN A 97 42.26 11.87 3.67
N GLN A 98 43.34 12.65 3.78
CA GLN A 98 43.45 13.99 3.22
C GLN A 98 43.17 14.02 1.72
N ASN A 99 43.60 13.02 0.95
CA ASN A 99 43.38 12.97 -0.50
C ASN A 99 41.88 13.01 -0.87
N LEU A 100 41.04 12.24 -0.17
CA LEU A 100 39.59 12.22 -0.46
C LEU A 100 38.94 13.56 -0.11
N ARG A 101 39.34 14.14 1.03
CA ARG A 101 38.86 15.46 1.46
C ARG A 101 39.31 16.56 0.50
N ASP A 102 40.56 16.52 0.03
CA ASP A 102 41.12 17.49 -0.89
C ASP A 102 40.50 17.39 -2.28
N ILE A 103 40.21 16.18 -2.77
CA ILE A 103 39.44 15.97 -4.00
C ILE A 103 38.05 16.58 -3.86
N LEU A 104 37.37 16.33 -2.74
CA LEU A 104 36.05 16.89 -2.47
C LEU A 104 36.10 18.43 -2.41
N LEU A 105 37.04 19.01 -1.67
CA LEU A 105 37.23 20.46 -1.58
C LEU A 105 37.60 21.08 -2.94
N ARG A 106 38.41 20.39 -3.75
CA ARG A 106 38.74 20.83 -5.10
C ARG A 106 37.51 20.84 -6.00
N GLN A 107 36.69 19.78 -5.96
CA GLN A 107 35.44 19.74 -6.72
C GLN A 107 34.47 20.84 -6.28
N TYR A 108 34.44 21.15 -4.98
CA TYR A 108 33.63 22.22 -4.43
C TYR A 108 34.08 23.60 -4.94
N ARG A 109 35.38 23.91 -4.81
CA ARG A 109 35.96 25.21 -5.19
C ARG A 109 35.93 25.52 -6.67
N LEU A 110 36.00 24.49 -7.50
CA LEU A 110 36.00 24.69 -8.95
C LEU A 110 34.60 25.02 -9.50
N GLU A 111 33.57 25.10 -8.64
CA GLU A 111 32.16 25.33 -9.01
C GLU A 111 31.68 24.37 -10.14
N ILE A 112 32.28 23.17 -10.20
CA ILE A 112 32.13 22.30 -11.37
C ILE A 112 30.73 21.69 -11.38
N CYS A 113 29.99 22.16 -12.38
CA CYS A 113 28.92 21.53 -13.16
C CYS A 113 27.72 20.94 -12.40
N ASN A 114 26.55 21.31 -12.92
CA ASN A 114 25.28 20.63 -12.65
C ASN A 114 25.45 19.10 -12.74
N GLY A 115 25.03 18.39 -11.70
CA GLY A 115 25.01 16.92 -11.67
C GLY A 115 26.17 16.24 -10.95
N THR A 116 27.22 16.97 -10.51
CA THR A 116 28.26 16.38 -9.64
C THR A 116 27.67 15.89 -8.32
N PHE A 117 28.41 15.00 -7.63
CA PHE A 117 27.99 14.48 -6.31
C PHE A 117 27.78 15.62 -5.31
N LEU A 118 28.68 16.60 -5.28
CA LEU A 118 28.61 17.73 -4.34
C LEU A 118 27.43 18.64 -4.62
N HIS A 119 27.25 19.09 -5.87
CA HIS A 119 26.13 19.94 -6.23
C HIS A 119 24.79 19.29 -5.87
N ARG A 120 24.64 17.98 -6.14
CA ARG A 120 23.44 17.24 -5.73
C ARG A 120 23.31 17.16 -4.21
N THR A 121 24.41 17.01 -3.48
CA THR A 121 24.39 16.93 -2.02
C THR A 121 24.01 18.26 -1.39
N GLU A 122 24.50 19.37 -1.96
CA GLU A 122 24.13 20.72 -1.56
C GLU A 122 22.64 20.99 -1.78
N ASN A 123 22.08 20.60 -2.93
CA ASN A 123 20.64 20.66 -3.16
C ASN A 123 19.84 19.85 -2.12
N VAL A 124 20.36 18.68 -1.72
CA VAL A 124 19.74 17.84 -0.68
C VAL A 124 19.85 18.48 0.71
N LEU A 125 20.99 19.11 1.05
CA LEU A 125 21.14 19.85 2.29
C LEU A 125 20.14 21.01 2.36
N LEU A 126 20.04 21.79 1.26
CA LEU A 126 19.11 22.90 1.12
C LEU A 126 17.64 22.42 1.24
N GLN A 127 17.28 21.34 0.54
CA GLN A 127 15.93 20.77 0.55
C GLN A 127 15.44 20.44 1.98
N TYR A 128 16.34 19.95 2.83
CA TYR A 128 16.01 19.55 4.20
C TYR A 128 16.39 20.59 5.25
N SER A 129 16.79 21.80 4.83
CA SER A 129 17.26 22.87 5.72
C SER A 129 18.35 22.40 6.70
N LEU A 130 19.30 21.63 6.17
CA LEU A 130 20.47 21.15 6.89
C LEU A 130 21.66 22.12 6.69
N PRO A 131 22.68 22.08 7.57
CA PRO A 131 23.86 22.93 7.44
C PRO A 131 24.53 22.81 6.08
N SER A 132 25.00 23.94 5.53
CA SER A 132 25.68 23.97 4.24
C SER A 132 27.03 23.24 4.30
N ILE A 133 27.64 22.97 3.14
CA ILE A 133 28.97 22.35 3.10
C ILE A 133 30.00 23.23 3.82
N ASP A 134 29.95 24.55 3.64
CA ASP A 134 30.84 25.50 4.33
C ASP A 134 30.68 25.44 5.86
N GLU A 135 29.45 25.42 6.35
CA GLU A 135 29.16 25.29 7.78
C GLU A 135 29.69 23.97 8.34
N LEU A 136 29.57 22.87 7.59
CA LEU A 136 30.09 21.56 7.97
C LEU A 136 31.62 21.50 7.96
N LEU A 137 32.29 22.29 7.12
CA LEU A 137 33.76 22.41 7.10
C LEU A 137 34.29 23.18 8.31
N ILE A 138 33.54 24.18 8.78
CA ILE A 138 33.85 24.96 9.99
C ILE A 138 33.55 24.13 11.24
N PHE A 139 32.38 23.51 11.29
CA PHE A 139 31.91 22.75 12.44
C PHE A 139 31.28 21.42 12.00
N LEU A 140 32.08 20.36 12.03
CA LEU A 140 31.61 19.01 11.70
C LEU A 140 30.98 18.34 12.95
N PRO A 141 29.66 18.08 12.98
CA PRO A 141 29.04 17.37 14.08
C PRO A 141 29.54 15.93 14.20
N THR A 142 29.45 15.35 15.40
CA THR A 142 29.76 13.93 15.60
C THR A 142 28.83 13.05 14.76
N LYS A 143 29.30 11.88 14.33
CA LYS A 143 28.53 10.94 13.48
C LYS A 143 27.13 10.61 14.03
N ILE A 144 27.00 10.50 15.35
CA ILE A 144 25.72 10.21 16.01
C ILE A 144 24.79 11.42 15.90
N LYS A 145 25.26 12.62 16.26
CA LYS A 145 24.47 13.87 16.16
C LYS A 145 24.06 14.13 14.71
N TRP A 146 24.98 13.96 13.75
CA TRP A 146 24.68 14.11 12.33
C TRP A 146 23.57 13.17 11.86
N LYS A 147 23.68 11.87 12.18
CA LYS A 147 22.64 10.88 11.83
C LYS A 147 21.28 11.22 12.44
N GLN A 148 21.24 11.73 13.67
CA GLN A 148 20.01 12.15 14.33
C GLN A 148 19.42 13.38 13.64
N SER A 149 20.22 14.42 13.36
CA SER A 149 19.77 15.63 12.66
C SER A 149 19.23 15.32 11.25
N VAL A 150 19.98 14.55 10.45
CA VAL A 150 19.57 14.12 9.11
C VAL A 150 18.27 13.32 9.17
N ARG A 151 18.17 12.36 10.09
CA ARG A 151 16.95 11.55 10.24
C ARG A 151 15.75 12.42 10.61
N HIS A 152 15.92 13.35 11.55
CA HIS A 152 14.86 14.24 11.99
C HIS A 152 14.40 15.15 10.84
N ALA A 153 15.32 15.86 10.19
CA ALA A 153 15.00 16.78 9.09
C ALA A 153 14.26 16.09 7.94
N ILE A 154 14.77 14.93 7.49
CA ILE A 154 14.15 14.16 6.40
C ILE A 154 12.77 13.62 6.82
N ASN A 155 12.64 13.07 8.03
CA ASN A 155 11.35 12.56 8.50
C ASN A 155 10.32 13.69 8.62
N THR A 156 10.70 14.86 9.15
CA THR A 156 9.82 16.02 9.29
C THR A 156 9.35 16.53 7.92
N PHE A 157 10.28 16.70 6.97
CA PHE A 157 9.95 17.12 5.60
C PHE A 157 8.94 16.18 4.94
N TRP A 158 9.20 14.87 4.95
CA TRP A 158 8.33 13.90 4.28
C TRP A 158 7.01 13.66 5.02
N SER A 159 6.99 13.77 6.35
CA SER A 159 5.74 13.73 7.13
C SER A 159 4.82 14.88 6.74
N ASN A 160 5.36 16.11 6.66
CA ASN A 160 4.59 17.28 6.22
C ASN A 160 4.12 17.14 4.76
N LYS A 161 5.00 16.66 3.87
CA LYS A 161 4.66 16.42 2.47
C LYS A 161 3.54 15.38 2.34
N PHE A 162 3.60 14.24 3.03
CA PHE A 162 2.52 13.25 2.97
C PHE A 162 1.24 13.71 3.68
N ARG A 163 1.32 14.53 4.72
CA ARG A 163 0.14 15.16 5.34
C ARG A 163 -0.59 16.05 4.33
N SER A 164 0.14 16.89 3.58
CA SER A 164 -0.45 17.73 2.53
C SER A 164 -1.10 16.88 1.42
N LEU A 165 -0.36 15.93 0.85
CA LEU A 165 -0.86 15.02 -0.19
C LEU A 165 -2.06 14.20 0.26
N SER A 166 -2.13 13.82 1.55
CA SER A 166 -3.27 13.07 2.07
C SER A 166 -4.54 13.91 2.16
N LYS A 167 -4.42 15.21 2.48
CA LYS A 167 -5.57 16.14 2.52
C LYS A 167 -6.21 16.35 1.15
N GLU A 168 -5.41 16.30 0.08
CA GLU A 168 -5.90 16.44 -1.31
C GLU A 168 -6.68 15.21 -1.82
N LYS A 169 -6.52 14.05 -1.18
CA LYS A 169 -7.12 12.79 -1.65
C LYS A 169 -8.37 12.47 -0.84
N SER A 170 -9.54 12.55 -1.49
CA SER A 170 -10.83 12.17 -0.88
C SER A 170 -10.88 10.74 -0.35
N THR A 171 -10.12 9.80 -0.94
CA THR A 171 -10.02 8.42 -0.45
C THR A 171 -9.35 8.30 0.93
N LEU A 172 -8.58 9.31 1.33
CA LEU A 172 -7.83 9.35 2.59
C LEU A 172 -8.49 10.26 3.64
N ILE A 173 -9.70 10.75 3.38
CA ILE A 173 -10.42 11.64 4.32
C ILE A 173 -10.59 11.03 5.71
N ARG A 174 -10.62 9.70 5.83
CA ARG A 174 -10.78 8.99 7.11
C ARG A 174 -9.46 8.67 7.80
N LEU A 175 -8.32 8.78 7.11
CA LEU A 175 -7.00 8.57 7.71
C LEU A 175 -6.65 9.80 8.56
N CYS A 176 -6.21 9.59 9.81
CA CYS A 176 -5.70 10.66 10.63
C CYS A 176 -4.36 11.13 10.08
N THR A 177 -4.35 12.29 9.42
CA THR A 177 -3.16 12.83 8.79
C THR A 177 -2.19 13.49 9.77
N ASP A 178 -2.68 13.83 10.96
CA ASP A 178 -1.91 14.57 11.95
C ASP A 178 -0.92 13.67 12.69
N ILE A 179 -1.25 12.38 12.82
CA ILE A 179 -0.36 11.35 13.39
C ILE A 179 0.59 10.74 12.36
N ILE A 180 0.57 11.18 11.09
CA ILE A 180 1.47 10.67 10.06
C ILE A 180 2.88 11.15 10.40
N ASN A 181 3.64 10.27 11.06
CA ASN A 181 5.02 10.48 11.38
C ASN A 181 5.86 9.40 10.68
N ILE A 182 6.71 9.84 9.77
CA ILE A 182 7.64 8.93 9.11
C ILE A 182 8.61 8.34 10.14
N GLY A 183 8.80 7.03 10.09
CA GLY A 183 9.50 6.24 11.09
C GLY A 183 8.59 5.59 12.14
N GLU A 184 7.33 6.02 12.26
CA GLU A 184 6.35 5.42 13.15
C GLU A 184 5.32 4.59 12.38
N ILE A 185 5.08 3.37 12.85
CA ILE A 185 4.13 2.46 12.22
C ILE A 185 2.73 2.78 12.71
N HIS A 186 1.78 2.87 11.77
CA HIS A 186 0.39 3.15 12.08
C HIS A 186 -0.22 2.05 12.97
N PRO A 187 -1.08 2.42 13.94
CA PRO A 187 -1.71 1.49 14.88
C PRO A 187 -2.34 0.27 14.24
N VAL A 188 -2.92 0.41 13.05
CA VAL A 188 -3.54 -0.70 12.30
C VAL A 188 -2.60 -1.91 12.17
N TRP A 189 -1.30 -1.67 12.00
CA TRP A 189 -0.26 -2.70 11.95
C TRP A 189 0.41 -2.92 13.30
N LYS A 190 0.56 -1.86 14.12
CA LYS A 190 1.21 -1.95 15.44
C LYS A 190 0.45 -2.84 16.43
N THR A 191 -0.88 -2.78 16.42
CA THR A 191 -1.75 -3.56 17.31
C THR A 191 -2.07 -4.94 16.75
N ALA A 192 -1.66 -5.25 15.52
CA ALA A 192 -1.81 -6.58 14.96
C ALA A 192 -0.74 -7.49 15.55
N THR A 193 -1.17 -8.59 16.15
CA THR A 193 -0.30 -9.67 16.62
C THR A 193 0.34 -10.40 15.45
N GLU A 194 1.31 -11.28 15.73
CA GLU A 194 1.97 -12.12 14.72
C GLU A 194 1.08 -13.29 14.26
N ILE A 195 -0.13 -13.41 14.81
CA ILE A 195 -1.10 -14.42 14.44
C ILE A 195 -1.64 -14.11 13.03
N PRO A 196 -1.58 -15.04 12.07
CA PRO A 196 -2.01 -14.79 10.68
C PRO A 196 -3.44 -14.26 10.55
N GLY A 197 -4.34 -14.74 11.41
CA GLY A 197 -5.73 -14.27 11.46
C GLY A 197 -5.84 -12.78 11.79
N ASP A 198 -4.98 -12.27 12.67
CA ASP A 198 -5.01 -10.86 13.08
C ASP A 198 -4.43 -9.92 12.02
N THR A 199 -3.36 -10.36 11.34
CA THR A 199 -2.84 -9.68 10.14
C THR A 199 -3.91 -9.56 9.05
N LYS A 200 -4.70 -10.62 8.80
CA LYS A 200 -5.80 -10.59 7.83
C LYS A 200 -6.88 -9.57 8.21
N LYS A 201 -7.25 -9.50 9.50
CA LYS A 201 -8.18 -8.48 10.01
C LYS A 201 -7.63 -7.07 9.79
N ALA A 202 -6.34 -6.87 10.03
CA ALA A 202 -5.67 -5.59 9.87
C ALA A 202 -5.64 -5.16 8.40
N ILE A 203 -5.43 -6.10 7.47
CA ILE A 203 -5.49 -5.83 6.02
C ILE A 203 -6.89 -5.36 5.61
N THR A 204 -7.95 -6.03 6.10
CA THR A 204 -9.33 -5.60 5.83
C THR A 204 -9.54 -4.16 6.31
N LYS A 205 -9.10 -3.85 7.53
CA LYS A 205 -9.21 -2.50 8.09
C LYS A 205 -8.36 -1.47 7.32
N ALA A 206 -7.13 -1.81 6.96
CA ALA A 206 -6.25 -0.93 6.17
C ALA A 206 -6.85 -0.60 4.79
N ARG A 207 -7.53 -1.56 4.15
CA ARG A 207 -8.26 -1.31 2.89
C ARG A 207 -9.43 -0.36 3.08
N ILE A 208 -10.17 -0.49 4.18
CA ILE A 208 -11.25 0.43 4.55
C ILE A 208 -10.68 1.84 4.81
N LEU A 209 -9.63 1.93 5.62
CA LEU A 209 -8.95 3.16 6.01
C LEU A 209 -8.41 3.96 4.82
N THR A 210 -7.89 3.25 3.82
CA THR A 210 -7.34 3.86 2.59
C THR A 210 -8.38 4.12 1.49
N GLY A 211 -9.65 3.82 1.74
CA GLY A 211 -10.72 3.96 0.74
C GLY A 211 -10.59 2.98 -0.43
N THR A 212 -9.84 1.88 -0.27
CA THR A 212 -9.59 0.89 -1.33
C THR A 212 -10.45 -0.37 -1.20
N TYR A 213 -11.22 -0.48 -0.13
CA TYR A 213 -12.21 -1.54 0.08
C TYR A 213 -13.30 -1.49 -1.01
N LEU A 214 -13.61 -2.66 -1.59
CA LEU A 214 -14.49 -2.78 -2.76
C LEU A 214 -15.97 -2.84 -2.33
N LEU A 215 -16.60 -1.68 -2.26
CA LEU A 215 -18.06 -1.50 -2.13
C LEU A 215 -18.69 -1.24 -3.50
N GLN A 216 -20.01 -1.41 -3.64
CA GLN A 216 -20.69 -1.18 -4.92
C GLN A 216 -20.58 0.26 -5.38
N ALA A 217 -20.69 1.26 -4.49
CA ALA A 217 -20.48 2.66 -4.87
C ALA A 217 -19.09 2.89 -5.50
N THR A 218 -18.07 2.22 -4.97
CA THR A 218 -16.70 2.27 -5.52
C THR A 218 -16.63 1.53 -6.86
N LYS A 219 -17.27 0.36 -7.00
CA LYS A 219 -17.30 -0.40 -8.26
C LYS A 219 -18.01 0.37 -9.36
N ALA A 220 -19.20 0.90 -9.11
CA ALA A 220 -19.99 1.71 -10.03
C ALA A 220 -19.20 2.93 -10.54
N LYS A 221 -18.41 3.58 -9.66
CA LYS A 221 -17.53 4.69 -10.05
C LYS A 221 -16.45 4.30 -11.08
N PHE A 222 -15.95 3.07 -11.04
CA PHE A 222 -14.92 2.60 -11.97
C PHE A 222 -15.49 1.87 -13.20
N ASN A 223 -16.70 1.32 -13.10
CA ASN A 223 -17.40 0.57 -14.15
C ASN A 223 -18.62 1.35 -14.62
N ILE A 224 -18.40 2.45 -15.34
CA ILE A 224 -19.46 3.34 -15.82
C ILE A 224 -20.45 2.53 -16.67
N GLY A 225 -21.66 2.30 -16.16
CA GLY A 225 -22.78 1.72 -16.90
C GLY A 225 -23.09 0.23 -16.66
N SER A 226 -22.25 -0.54 -15.95
CA SER A 226 -22.49 -1.98 -15.76
C SER A 226 -22.73 -2.42 -14.32
N THR A 227 -22.44 -1.56 -13.34
CA THR A 227 -22.57 -1.92 -11.92
C THR A 227 -23.50 -0.95 -11.22
N ASP A 228 -24.57 -1.49 -10.62
CA ASP A 228 -25.48 -0.73 -9.76
C ASP A 228 -24.77 -0.33 -8.44
N PRO A 229 -24.79 0.96 -8.05
CA PRO A 229 -24.20 1.39 -6.78
C PRO A 229 -25.01 1.00 -5.53
N ILE A 230 -26.24 0.50 -5.68
CA ILE A 230 -27.11 0.05 -4.59
C ILE A 230 -26.48 -1.12 -3.84
N CYS A 231 -26.72 -1.21 -2.53
CA CYS A 231 -26.22 -2.32 -1.72
C CYS A 231 -26.92 -3.63 -2.11
N PRO A 232 -26.17 -4.67 -2.54
CA PRO A 232 -26.76 -5.92 -3.00
C PRO A 232 -27.37 -6.69 -1.82
N LEU A 233 -26.85 -6.49 -0.61
CA LEU A 233 -27.28 -7.22 0.58
C LEU A 233 -28.65 -6.80 1.09
N CYS A 234 -28.97 -5.50 1.04
CA CYS A 234 -30.22 -4.98 1.59
C CYS A 234 -31.18 -4.51 0.51
N LYS A 235 -30.70 -4.24 -0.71
CA LYS A 235 -31.48 -3.75 -1.86
C LYS A 235 -32.31 -2.51 -1.53
N LEU A 236 -31.95 -1.78 -0.48
CA LEU A 236 -32.54 -0.50 -0.13
C LEU A 236 -31.90 0.58 -1.01
N GLU A 237 -32.66 1.60 -1.38
CA GLU A 237 -32.26 2.70 -2.29
C GLU A 237 -31.07 3.57 -1.81
N GLU A 238 -30.33 3.15 -0.79
CA GLU A 238 -29.07 3.77 -0.38
C GLU A 238 -27.88 3.21 -1.17
N LEU A 239 -27.03 4.11 -1.66
CA LEU A 239 -25.73 3.78 -2.24
C LEU A 239 -24.87 3.01 -1.20
N GLU A 240 -24.24 1.90 -1.60
CA GLU A 240 -23.33 1.15 -0.72
C GLU A 240 -22.00 1.90 -0.55
N ASN A 241 -22.01 2.97 0.22
CA ASN A 241 -20.82 3.70 0.63
C ASN A 241 -20.29 3.15 1.97
N LEU A 242 -19.15 3.69 2.42
CA LEU A 242 -18.52 3.24 3.65
C LEU A 242 -19.40 3.44 4.89
N LEU A 243 -20.14 4.56 4.93
CA LEU A 243 -21.06 4.88 6.01
C LEU A 243 -22.19 3.85 6.10
N HIS A 244 -22.79 3.48 4.96
CA HIS A 244 -23.81 2.45 4.86
C HIS A 244 -23.28 1.10 5.34
N PHE A 245 -22.13 0.66 4.80
CA PHE A 245 -21.49 -0.61 5.17
C PHE A 245 -21.19 -0.71 6.67
N LEU A 246 -20.63 0.35 7.27
CA LEU A 246 -20.20 0.33 8.67
C LEU A 246 -21.34 0.58 9.67
N THR A 247 -22.38 1.35 9.31
CA THR A 247 -23.34 1.86 10.30
C THR A 247 -24.82 1.66 9.96
N ARG A 248 -25.19 1.32 8.71
CA ARG A 248 -26.62 1.32 8.30
C ARG A 248 -27.14 0.00 7.75
N CYS A 249 -26.34 -0.75 6.99
CA CYS A 249 -26.80 -1.92 6.22
C CYS A 249 -27.54 -2.95 7.09
N PRO A 250 -28.88 -3.11 6.98
CA PRO A 250 -29.65 -3.96 7.89
C PRO A 250 -29.19 -5.42 7.92
N SER A 251 -28.78 -5.96 6.77
CA SER A 251 -28.26 -7.34 6.63
C SER A 251 -26.97 -7.59 7.43
N LEU A 252 -26.29 -6.54 7.89
CA LEU A 252 -25.09 -6.61 8.74
C LEU A 252 -25.34 -6.20 10.20
N GLU A 253 -26.59 -5.94 10.58
CA GLU A 253 -26.95 -5.43 11.91
C GLU A 253 -26.61 -6.40 13.04
N GLY A 254 -26.84 -7.71 12.83
CA GLY A 254 -26.48 -8.73 13.81
C GLY A 254 -25.01 -8.69 14.19
N VAL A 255 -24.11 -8.55 13.20
CA VAL A 255 -22.67 -8.41 13.44
C VAL A 255 -22.35 -7.11 14.17
N ARG A 256 -22.97 -5.99 13.77
CA ARG A 256 -22.75 -4.71 14.45
C ARG A 256 -23.12 -4.81 15.92
N ARG A 257 -24.32 -5.29 16.27
CA ARG A 257 -24.76 -5.37 17.68
C ARG A 257 -23.75 -6.10 18.56
N THR A 258 -23.24 -7.25 18.10
CA THR A 258 -22.26 -8.07 18.84
C THR A 258 -20.95 -7.33 19.11
N PHE A 259 -20.41 -6.61 18.13
CA PHE A 259 -19.09 -5.96 18.25
C PHE A 259 -19.16 -4.49 18.67
N TYR A 260 -20.33 -3.86 18.55
CA TYR A 260 -20.55 -2.47 18.91
C TYR A 260 -20.73 -2.29 20.40
N ALA A 261 -21.36 -3.24 21.10
CA ALA A 261 -21.50 -3.20 22.55
C ALA A 261 -20.16 -3.04 23.29
N PRO A 262 -19.13 -3.88 23.06
CA PRO A 262 -17.84 -3.71 23.72
C PRO A 262 -17.12 -2.41 23.29
N LEU A 263 -17.24 -2.00 22.02
CA LEU A 263 -16.67 -0.74 21.54
C LEU A 263 -17.29 0.47 22.27
N LYS A 264 -18.62 0.50 22.34
CA LYS A 264 -19.39 1.55 23.02
C LYS A 264 -19.05 1.57 24.51
N GLN A 265 -19.02 0.42 25.17
CA GLN A 265 -18.70 0.34 26.60
C GLN A 265 -17.28 0.85 26.88
N ALA A 266 -16.31 0.45 26.06
CA ALA A 266 -14.93 0.91 26.19
C ALA A 266 -14.81 2.44 26.10
N VAL A 267 -15.53 3.06 25.15
CA VAL A 267 -15.53 4.52 25.00
C VAL A 267 -16.29 5.20 26.13
N ILE A 268 -17.48 4.73 26.50
CA ILE A 268 -18.27 5.26 27.62
C ILE A 268 -17.48 5.23 28.92
N ASN A 269 -16.75 4.16 29.20
CA ASN A 269 -15.91 4.06 30.40
C ASN A 269 -14.82 5.14 30.45
N LYS A 270 -14.44 5.73 29.31
CA LYS A 270 -13.42 6.78 29.25
C LYS A 270 -13.97 8.19 29.16
N ILE A 271 -15.07 8.43 28.45
CA ILE A 271 -15.60 9.79 28.22
C ILE A 271 -16.94 10.07 28.91
N GLY A 272 -17.58 9.04 29.48
CA GLY A 272 -18.92 9.11 30.06
C GLY A 272 -20.04 8.91 29.04
N ILE A 273 -21.22 8.55 29.55
CA ILE A 273 -22.39 8.24 28.71
C ILE A 273 -22.96 9.47 27.99
N ASP A 274 -22.90 10.65 28.61
CA ASP A 274 -23.46 11.87 28.05
C ASP A 274 -22.61 12.36 26.87
N GLN A 275 -21.29 12.37 27.02
CA GLN A 275 -20.39 12.68 25.89
C GLN A 275 -20.53 11.66 24.76
N TRP A 276 -20.76 10.38 25.08
CA TRP A 276 -21.04 9.38 24.05
C TRP A 276 -22.31 9.73 23.26
N LYS A 277 -23.42 10.03 23.95
CA LYS A 277 -24.69 10.40 23.31
C LYS A 277 -24.52 11.64 22.44
N THR A 278 -23.86 12.68 22.94
CA THR A 278 -23.65 13.93 22.20
C THR A 278 -22.76 13.73 20.97
N ASN A 279 -21.62 13.07 21.12
CA ASN A 279 -20.60 13.02 20.06
C ASN A 279 -20.83 11.92 19.02
N PHE A 280 -21.46 10.80 19.40
CA PHE A 280 -21.63 9.61 18.54
C PHE A 280 -23.07 9.36 18.09
N GLN A 281 -23.99 10.30 18.31
CA GLN A 281 -25.26 10.33 17.57
C GLN A 281 -25.03 10.51 16.06
N ASN A 282 -24.00 11.27 15.69
CA ASN A 282 -23.61 11.41 14.29
C ASN A 282 -22.90 10.15 13.77
N ARG A 283 -23.50 9.51 12.76
CA ARG A 283 -22.96 8.31 12.12
C ARG A 283 -21.60 8.56 11.44
N GLU A 284 -21.32 9.79 11.00
CA GLU A 284 -20.01 10.20 10.45
C GLU A 284 -18.90 10.03 11.49
N THR A 285 -19.09 10.58 12.69
CA THR A 285 -18.14 10.49 13.82
C THR A 285 -17.97 9.05 14.25
N LEU A 286 -19.06 8.29 14.25
CA LEU A 286 -19.02 6.87 14.57
C LEU A 286 -18.25 6.06 13.53
N SER A 287 -18.49 6.31 12.25
CA SER A 287 -17.71 5.70 11.17
C SER A 287 -16.23 6.08 11.31
N GLN A 288 -15.92 7.31 11.70
CA GLN A 288 -14.54 7.73 11.98
C GLN A 288 -13.93 6.95 13.15
N LEU A 289 -14.66 6.75 14.26
CA LEU A 289 -14.21 5.94 15.41
C LEU A 289 -13.85 4.51 14.99
N ILE A 290 -14.68 3.89 14.15
CA ILE A 290 -14.48 2.52 13.68
C ILE A 290 -13.27 2.43 12.74
N VAL A 291 -13.11 3.41 11.84
CA VAL A 291 -12.07 3.38 10.80
C VAL A 291 -10.72 3.81 11.35
N ASP A 292 -10.66 4.92 12.06
CA ASP A 292 -9.44 5.47 12.68
C ASP A 292 -9.80 6.38 13.86
N CYS A 293 -9.81 5.79 15.05
CA CYS A 293 -10.12 6.47 16.30
C CYS A 293 -9.15 7.60 16.64
N ARG A 294 -7.93 7.61 16.08
CA ARG A 294 -6.92 8.63 16.41
C ARG A 294 -7.24 9.99 15.83
N LYS A 295 -8.04 10.05 14.77
CA LYS A 295 -8.53 11.33 14.25
C LYS A 295 -9.44 12.07 15.25
N LEU A 296 -9.97 11.34 16.24
CA LEU A 296 -10.82 11.87 17.29
C LEU A 296 -10.04 12.15 18.59
N ALA A 297 -8.74 11.84 18.64
CA ALA A 297 -7.91 12.06 19.83
C ALA A 297 -7.68 13.56 20.06
N GLY A 298 -7.83 14.01 21.31
CA GLY A 298 -7.69 15.42 21.71
C GLY A 298 -8.95 16.25 21.52
N SER A 299 -9.83 15.90 20.57
CA SER A 299 -11.11 16.58 20.34
C SER A 299 -12.27 15.91 21.09
N ILE A 300 -12.44 14.60 20.91
CA ILE A 300 -13.55 13.82 21.50
C ILE A 300 -13.03 12.73 22.42
N LEU A 301 -11.92 12.09 22.05
CA LEU A 301 -11.30 11.01 22.81
C LEU A 301 -10.05 11.50 23.55
N PRO A 302 -9.73 10.95 24.72
CA PRO A 302 -8.47 11.24 25.39
C PRO A 302 -7.28 10.80 24.53
N ASN A 303 -6.18 11.54 24.59
CA ASN A 303 -4.93 11.19 23.91
C ASN A 303 -4.14 10.11 24.68
N ASP A 304 -4.81 9.02 25.06
CA ASP A 304 -4.23 7.86 25.73
C ASP A 304 -3.96 6.75 24.71
N ASN A 305 -2.67 6.49 24.44
CA ASN A 305 -2.25 5.50 23.46
C ASN A 305 -2.74 4.08 23.77
N ASN A 306 -2.85 3.69 25.05
CA ASN A 306 -3.29 2.35 25.42
C ASN A 306 -4.78 2.19 25.12
N PHE A 307 -5.58 3.18 25.50
CA PHE A 307 -7.00 3.23 25.17
C PHE A 307 -7.23 3.22 23.65
N LEU A 308 -6.53 4.09 22.89
CA LEU A 308 -6.68 4.16 21.43
C LEU A 308 -6.30 2.84 20.75
N ASN A 309 -5.26 2.15 21.24
CA ASN A 309 -4.86 0.84 20.70
C ASN A 309 -5.89 -0.26 21.02
N MET A 310 -6.55 -0.20 22.19
CA MET A 310 -7.65 -1.10 22.52
C MET A 310 -8.85 -0.87 21.60
N VAL A 311 -9.27 0.39 21.42
CA VAL A 311 -10.34 0.77 20.48
C VAL A 311 -10.01 0.34 19.06
N GLU A 312 -8.76 0.53 18.63
CA GLU A 312 -8.24 0.07 17.33
C GLU A 312 -8.40 -1.44 17.16
N THR A 313 -8.12 -2.22 18.21
CA THR A 313 -8.23 -3.68 18.20
C THR A 313 -9.68 -4.15 18.10
N ILE A 314 -10.59 -3.55 18.89
CA ILE A 314 -12.03 -3.88 18.86
C ILE A 314 -12.62 -3.55 17.49
N SER A 315 -12.34 -2.35 16.97
CA SER A 315 -12.84 -1.90 15.68
C SER A 315 -12.25 -2.68 14.50
N ARG A 316 -11.00 -3.16 14.59
CA ARG A 316 -10.43 -4.11 13.63
C ARG A 316 -11.21 -5.41 13.57
N ASN A 317 -11.58 -5.98 14.71
CA ASN A 317 -12.40 -7.18 14.76
C ASN A 317 -13.79 -6.96 14.15
N LEU A 318 -14.42 -5.81 14.43
CA LEU A 318 -15.68 -5.40 13.81
C LEU A 318 -15.57 -5.34 12.28
N CYS A 319 -14.58 -4.62 11.74
CA CYS A 319 -14.36 -4.46 10.30
C CYS A 319 -14.19 -5.81 9.59
N ASP A 320 -13.40 -6.72 10.18
CA ASP A 320 -13.21 -8.05 9.62
C ASP A 320 -14.50 -8.89 9.65
N LYS A 321 -15.28 -8.83 10.74
CA LYS A 321 -16.53 -9.57 10.84
C LYS A 321 -17.60 -9.05 9.88
N LEU A 322 -17.69 -7.73 9.70
CA LEU A 322 -18.53 -7.14 8.66
C LEU A 322 -18.10 -7.60 7.25
N HIS A 323 -16.79 -7.65 7.00
CA HIS A 323 -16.26 -8.16 5.73
C HIS A 323 -16.60 -9.64 5.50
N GLN A 324 -16.41 -10.49 6.51
CA GLN A 324 -16.74 -11.92 6.43
C GLN A 324 -18.23 -12.13 6.16
N GLN A 325 -19.10 -11.45 6.91
CA GLN A 325 -20.55 -11.58 6.74
C GLN A 325 -21.01 -11.07 5.37
N ARG A 326 -20.52 -9.91 4.92
CA ARG A 326 -20.81 -9.40 3.57
C ARG A 326 -20.39 -10.39 2.49
N ARG A 327 -19.19 -10.99 2.61
CA ARG A 327 -18.73 -11.99 1.63
C ARG A 327 -19.55 -13.26 1.64
N LYS A 328 -20.04 -13.69 2.81
CA LYS A 328 -20.92 -14.86 2.93
C LYS A 328 -22.23 -14.61 2.21
N LEU A 329 -22.92 -13.52 2.53
CA LEU A 329 -24.20 -13.16 1.93
C LEU A 329 -24.10 -12.94 0.41
N LEU A 330 -23.03 -12.31 -0.07
CA LEU A 330 -22.80 -12.14 -1.52
C LEU A 330 -22.63 -13.47 -2.25
N LYS A 331 -21.98 -14.45 -1.63
CA LYS A 331 -21.82 -15.78 -2.24
C LYS A 331 -23.14 -16.54 -2.30
N GLU A 332 -23.92 -16.45 -1.24
CA GLU A 332 -25.27 -17.04 -1.19
C GLU A 332 -26.15 -16.44 -2.29
N GLU A 333 -26.10 -15.13 -2.51
CA GLU A 333 -26.81 -14.46 -3.60
C GLU A 333 -26.29 -14.85 -5.00
N GLU A 334 -24.96 -14.93 -5.20
CA GLU A 334 -24.36 -15.40 -6.46
C GLU A 334 -24.77 -16.86 -6.78
N GLU A 335 -24.78 -17.75 -5.77
CA GLU A 335 -25.20 -19.15 -5.92
C GLU A 335 -26.70 -19.26 -6.25
N GLU A 336 -27.57 -18.45 -5.62
CA GLU A 336 -29.00 -18.39 -5.94
C GLU A 336 -29.28 -17.91 -7.37
N GLU A 337 -28.55 -16.89 -7.84
CA GLU A 337 -28.66 -16.38 -9.21
C GLU A 337 -28.20 -17.42 -10.25
N GLU A 338 -27.10 -18.11 -10.00
CA GLU A 338 -26.59 -19.19 -10.86
C GLU A 338 -27.59 -20.35 -10.97
N GLU A 339 -28.17 -20.78 -9.85
CA GLU A 339 -29.23 -21.80 -9.84
C GLU A 339 -30.47 -21.36 -10.64
N GLU A 340 -30.90 -20.12 -10.49
CA GLU A 340 -32.06 -19.60 -11.23
C GLU A 340 -31.77 -19.54 -12.74
N GLU A 341 -30.58 -19.08 -13.13
CA GLU A 341 -30.16 -19.06 -14.53
C GLU A 341 -30.11 -20.47 -15.11
N GLU A 342 -29.59 -21.44 -14.36
CA GLU A 342 -29.57 -22.84 -14.78
C GLU A 342 -30.99 -23.40 -14.96
N ARG A 343 -31.92 -23.10 -14.03
CA ARG A 343 -33.34 -23.45 -14.16
C ARG A 343 -33.96 -22.83 -15.42
N ARG A 344 -33.65 -21.57 -15.72
CA ARG A 344 -34.10 -20.87 -16.95
C ARG A 344 -33.51 -21.53 -18.20
N ARG A 345 -32.21 -21.89 -18.20
CA ARG A 345 -31.55 -22.63 -19.29
C ARG A 345 -32.17 -24.00 -19.51
N ARG A 346 -32.48 -24.75 -18.44
CA ARG A 346 -33.18 -26.05 -18.51
C ARG A 346 -34.58 -25.91 -19.11
N ARG A 347 -35.33 -24.87 -18.72
CA ARG A 347 -36.65 -24.56 -19.32
C ARG A 347 -36.55 -24.22 -20.82
N ARG A 348 -35.56 -23.42 -21.22
CA ARG A 348 -35.29 -23.10 -22.63
C ARG A 348 -34.89 -24.33 -23.45
N ARG A 349 -34.05 -25.22 -22.90
CA ARG A 349 -33.69 -26.50 -23.54
C ARG A 349 -34.89 -27.42 -23.72
N ARG A 350 -35.78 -27.52 -22.73
CA ARG A 350 -37.04 -28.30 -22.85
C ARG A 350 -37.96 -27.73 -23.93
N ARG A 351 -38.05 -26.39 -24.05
CA ARG A 351 -38.82 -25.74 -25.13
C ARG A 351 -38.19 -25.97 -26.51
N ARG A 352 -36.87 -25.89 -26.64
CA ARG A 352 -36.16 -26.18 -27.90
C ARG A 352 -36.31 -27.65 -28.33
N ARG A 353 -36.18 -28.61 -27.40
CA ARG A 353 -36.41 -30.04 -27.71
C ARG A 353 -37.83 -30.34 -28.20
N ARG A 354 -38.83 -29.54 -27.81
CA ARG A 354 -40.19 -29.65 -28.34
C ARG A 354 -40.39 -28.98 -29.71
N ARG A 355 -39.52 -28.03 -30.09
CA ARG A 355 -39.54 -27.37 -31.40
C ARG A 355 -38.65 -28.03 -32.46
N CYS A 356 -37.62 -28.79 -32.05
CA CYS A 356 -36.69 -29.46 -32.96
C CYS A 356 -37.08 -30.93 -33.24
N ARG A 357 -38.39 -31.24 -33.36
CA ARG A 357 -38.82 -32.52 -33.95
C ARG A 357 -38.90 -32.48 -35.49
N ASP A 358 -38.75 -31.30 -36.09
CA ASP A 358 -38.73 -31.09 -37.55
C ASP A 358 -37.50 -30.27 -37.97
N SER A 359 -36.31 -30.85 -37.86
CA SER A 359 -35.07 -30.24 -38.36
C SER A 359 -34.22 -31.34 -38.98
N HIS A 360 -34.29 -31.46 -40.31
CA HIS A 360 -33.35 -32.24 -41.10
C HIS A 360 -31.92 -31.82 -40.81
N ASP A 361 -31.04 -32.82 -40.78
CA ASP A 361 -29.60 -32.66 -40.72
C ASP A 361 -29.12 -31.77 -41.86
N TRP A 362 -28.34 -30.74 -41.53
CA TRP A 362 -27.60 -29.98 -42.53
C TRP A 362 -26.33 -30.77 -42.87
N SER A 363 -26.39 -31.51 -43.96
CA SER A 363 -25.20 -31.92 -44.71
C SER A 363 -25.04 -30.98 -45.91
N ILE A 364 -23.85 -30.42 -46.08
CA ILE A 364 -23.40 -29.92 -47.39
C ILE A 364 -22.42 -30.99 -47.88
N ASN A 365 -22.89 -31.86 -48.77
CA ASN A 365 -22.11 -32.83 -49.51
C ASN A 365 -21.28 -33.85 -48.68
N GLY A 366 -21.61 -34.10 -47.41
CA GLY A 366 -21.08 -35.25 -46.66
C GLY A 366 -19.62 -35.18 -46.21
N GLU A 367 -18.93 -34.04 -46.32
CA GLU A 367 -17.52 -33.92 -45.90
C GLU A 367 -17.31 -32.95 -44.72
N LEU A 368 -16.51 -33.39 -43.74
CA LEU A 368 -16.07 -32.61 -42.59
C LEU A 368 -14.83 -31.78 -42.99
N LEU A 369 -14.91 -30.45 -42.87
CA LEU A 369 -13.78 -29.56 -43.14
C LEU A 369 -12.82 -29.52 -41.94
N ASP A 370 -11.57 -29.91 -42.18
CA ASP A 370 -10.46 -29.75 -41.24
C ASP A 370 -10.00 -28.29 -41.18
N THR A 371 -9.92 -27.73 -39.97
CA THR A 371 -9.22 -26.47 -39.71
C THR A 371 -7.85 -26.74 -39.10
N PRO A 372 -6.73 -26.47 -39.81
CA PRO A 372 -5.43 -26.37 -39.18
C PRO A 372 -5.24 -24.92 -38.72
N VAL A 373 -5.50 -24.66 -37.44
CA VAL A 373 -5.13 -23.39 -36.80
C VAL A 373 -4.18 -23.73 -35.67
N ASN A 374 -2.88 -23.79 -35.99
CA ASN A 374 -1.76 -23.35 -35.14
C ASN A 374 -0.42 -23.75 -35.76
N ALA A 375 -0.01 -23.02 -36.79
CA ALA A 375 1.40 -22.90 -37.12
C ALA A 375 2.07 -22.02 -36.05
N VAL A 376 2.97 -22.61 -35.27
CA VAL A 376 3.80 -21.88 -34.28
C VAL A 376 5.05 -21.37 -34.98
N HIS A 377 5.12 -20.06 -35.20
CA HIS A 377 6.33 -19.39 -35.71
C HIS A 377 7.24 -18.97 -34.55
N LEU A 378 8.53 -19.27 -34.72
CA LEU A 378 9.66 -18.93 -33.85
C LEU A 378 9.90 -17.41 -33.73
N GLY A 379 10.38 -16.96 -32.58
CA GLY A 379 11.07 -15.66 -32.46
C GLY A 379 11.34 -15.18 -31.03
N ILE A 380 12.45 -15.62 -30.42
CA ILE A 380 13.16 -14.79 -29.42
C ILE A 380 14.62 -14.70 -29.86
N GLN A 381 14.97 -13.59 -30.50
CA GLN A 381 16.36 -13.17 -30.67
C GLN A 381 16.83 -12.51 -29.37
N ARG A 382 17.97 -12.97 -28.85
CA ARG A 382 18.69 -12.30 -27.77
C ARG A 382 19.92 -11.64 -28.38
N ASP A 383 19.88 -10.32 -28.48
CA ASP A 383 21.04 -9.55 -28.89
C ASP A 383 22.10 -9.53 -27.78
N LYS A 384 23.23 -10.13 -28.13
CA LYS A 384 24.52 -9.95 -27.47
C LYS A 384 25.06 -8.61 -27.95
N LEU A 385 25.09 -7.56 -27.11
CA LEU A 385 26.03 -6.42 -27.16
C LEU A 385 25.61 -5.30 -26.18
N SER A 386 25.71 -5.55 -24.87
CA SER A 386 25.62 -4.48 -23.86
C SER A 386 27.01 -3.88 -23.58
N ARG A 387 27.49 -3.07 -24.52
CA ARG A 387 28.40 -1.94 -24.21
C ARG A 387 27.53 -0.78 -23.73
N SER A 388 27.11 -0.80 -22.47
CA SER A 388 26.21 0.20 -21.89
C SER A 388 26.77 0.68 -20.56
N GLY A 389 27.45 1.84 -20.62
CA GLY A 389 27.88 2.58 -19.43
C GLY A 389 26.66 3.09 -18.67
N THR A 390 26.69 3.00 -17.34
CA THR A 390 25.77 3.52 -16.30
C THR A 390 24.24 3.33 -16.46
N LYS A 391 23.69 3.17 -17.66
CA LYS A 391 22.26 2.98 -17.95
C LYS A 391 21.72 1.67 -17.35
N ASP A 392 22.55 0.63 -17.26
CA ASP A 392 22.09 -0.70 -16.80
C ASP A 392 22.20 -0.94 -15.28
N VAL A 393 22.74 0.01 -14.51
CA VAL A 393 22.97 -0.20 -13.08
C VAL A 393 21.65 -0.35 -12.32
N VAL A 394 20.67 0.52 -12.57
CA VAL A 394 19.38 0.51 -11.85
C VAL A 394 18.55 -0.76 -12.14
N PRO A 395 18.34 -1.17 -13.40
CA PRO A 395 17.68 -2.46 -13.70
C PRO A 395 18.38 -3.65 -13.05
N CYS A 396 19.72 -3.69 -13.08
CA CYS A 396 20.52 -4.74 -12.44
C CYS A 396 20.30 -4.77 -10.91
N ARG A 397 20.28 -3.60 -10.24
CA ARG A 397 20.00 -3.49 -8.80
C ARG A 397 18.58 -3.92 -8.46
N ILE A 398 17.59 -3.56 -9.27
CA ILE A 398 16.21 -4.02 -9.10
C ILE A 398 16.13 -5.54 -9.26
N GLN A 399 16.82 -6.11 -10.25
CA GLN A 399 16.88 -7.56 -10.44
C GLN A 399 17.54 -8.28 -9.26
N LEU A 400 18.66 -7.77 -8.74
CA LEU A 400 19.32 -8.32 -7.55
C LEU A 400 18.44 -8.22 -6.30
N ALA A 401 17.72 -7.10 -6.13
CA ALA A 401 16.76 -6.94 -5.06
C ALA A 401 15.61 -7.95 -5.18
N ARG A 402 15.07 -8.17 -6.38
CA ARG A 402 14.06 -9.21 -6.66
C ARG A 402 14.60 -10.61 -6.34
N GLN A 403 15.82 -10.94 -6.75
CA GLN A 403 16.45 -12.23 -6.42
C GLN A 403 16.60 -12.41 -4.90
N THR A 404 17.02 -11.37 -4.19
CA THR A 404 17.12 -11.38 -2.72
C THR A 404 15.76 -11.57 -2.05
N VAL A 405 14.75 -10.87 -2.56
CA VAL A 405 13.36 -11.08 -2.15
C VAL A 405 12.99 -12.54 -2.33
N TYR A 406 13.23 -13.14 -3.49
CA TYR A 406 12.89 -14.55 -3.74
C TYR A 406 13.65 -15.52 -2.84
N SER A 407 14.93 -15.29 -2.56
CA SER A 407 15.72 -16.16 -1.69
C SER A 407 15.25 -16.12 -0.24
N LEU A 408 14.84 -14.94 0.26
CA LEU A 408 14.39 -14.77 1.65
C LEU A 408 12.93 -15.13 1.85
N MET A 409 12.11 -14.99 0.82
CA MET A 409 10.65 -14.99 0.92
C MET A 409 9.99 -16.14 0.16
N GLY A 410 10.77 -17.03 -0.46
CA GLY A 410 10.27 -18.17 -1.21
C GLY A 410 9.51 -17.79 -2.51
N ALA A 411 9.01 -18.82 -3.19
CA ALA A 411 8.35 -18.69 -4.50
C ALA A 411 6.99 -17.95 -4.49
N GLY A 412 6.45 -17.59 -3.32
CA GLY A 412 5.11 -17.00 -3.21
C GLY A 412 4.93 -15.61 -3.82
N LEU A 413 6.02 -14.95 -4.20
CA LEU A 413 5.98 -13.67 -4.90
C LEU A 413 5.98 -13.82 -6.44
N GLN A 414 6.24 -15.01 -6.97
CA GLN A 414 6.48 -15.23 -8.40
C GLN A 414 5.24 -14.94 -9.28
N CYS A 415 4.02 -15.18 -8.77
CA CYS A 415 2.79 -15.00 -9.54
C CYS A 415 2.39 -13.54 -9.81
N ILE A 416 2.97 -12.57 -9.09
CA ILE A 416 2.54 -11.16 -9.15
C ILE A 416 3.39 -10.35 -10.14
N TRP A 417 4.68 -10.68 -10.27
CA TRP A 417 5.62 -9.89 -11.10
C TRP A 417 5.66 -10.36 -12.56
N THR A 418 5.32 -11.62 -12.85
CA THR A 418 5.33 -12.16 -14.22
C THR A 418 4.15 -11.71 -15.08
N ARG A 419 3.07 -11.20 -14.49
CA ARG A 419 1.87 -10.74 -15.22
C ARG A 419 1.92 -9.27 -15.70
N ARG A 420 3.05 -8.57 -15.54
CA ARG A 420 3.17 -7.13 -15.80
C ARG A 420 4.39 -6.72 -16.64
N CYS A 421 5.13 -7.68 -17.19
CA CYS A 421 6.13 -7.41 -18.22
C CYS A 421 5.57 -7.79 -19.58
#